data_AF-A0A536GC16-F1
#
_entry.id   AF-A0A536GC16-F1
#
_cell.length_a   1.000
_cell.length_b   1.000
_cell.length_c   1.000
_cell.angle_alpha   90.00
_cell.angle_beta   90.00
_cell.angle_gamma   90.00
#
_symmetry.space_group_name_H-M   'P 1'
#
loop_
_entity.id
_entity.type
_entity.pdbx_description
1 polymer ?
#
loop_
_entity_poly.entity_id
_entity_poly.type
_entity_poly.pdbx_seq_one_letter_code
_entity_poly.pdbx_strand_id
1 'polypeptide(L)'
;MDLYRGQYDLTNFSTQVHDFDPGISPYPGGLFWTVPIPAIGPVELGTGRARMRATNLAMKDYFDIPNALFRFESPVSVGASASFDIHWHGPVSSRGRVTTTGSSGQLVMSQATMTWSAHNDFGFSFVSNPSGTKSVFAQLGHVKNGVFV
;
A
#
# COMPACT_ATOMS: atom_id res chain seq x y z
N MET A 1 -4.64 -3.56 5.34
CA MET A 1 -3.99 -2.65 6.30
C MET A 1 -5.03 -1.61 6.62
N ASP A 2 -5.63 -1.69 7.79
CA ASP A 2 -6.59 -0.67 8.22
C ASP A 2 -5.78 0.44 8.85
N LEU A 3 -5.51 1.49 8.08
CA LEU A 3 -4.87 2.71 8.58
C LEU A 3 -5.79 3.44 9.58
N TYR A 4 -7.11 3.25 9.42
CA TYR A 4 -8.14 3.85 10.25
C TYR A 4 -9.24 2.83 10.63
N ARG A 5 -9.88 3.05 11.76
CA ARG A 5 -11.12 2.41 12.18
C ARG A 5 -12.30 3.34 11.90
N GLY A 6 -13.09 3.03 10.88
CA GLY A 6 -14.27 3.83 10.53
C GLY A 6 -13.93 5.12 9.78
N GLN A 7 -14.69 6.19 10.03
CA GLN A 7 -14.50 7.48 9.36
C GLN A 7 -13.18 8.13 9.80
N TYR A 8 -12.45 8.73 8.86
CA TYR A 8 -11.21 9.45 9.15
C TYR A 8 -11.48 10.69 10.02
N ASP A 9 -10.63 10.91 11.01
CA ASP A 9 -10.57 12.14 11.80
C ASP A 9 -9.21 12.80 11.55
N LEU A 10 -9.17 13.80 10.68
CA LEU A 10 -7.93 14.54 10.36
C LEU A 10 -7.63 15.66 11.36
N THR A 11 -8.51 15.87 12.35
CA THR A 11 -8.29 16.89 13.38
C THR A 11 -7.54 16.28 14.55
N ASN A 12 -8.00 15.14 15.06
CA ASN A 12 -7.42 14.50 16.24
C ASN A 12 -6.77 13.15 15.96
N PHE A 13 -6.86 12.63 14.73
CA PHE A 13 -6.34 11.30 14.35
C PHE A 13 -6.88 10.17 15.24
N SER A 14 -8.05 10.39 15.86
CA SER A 14 -8.63 9.50 16.88
C SER A 14 -9.04 8.12 16.35
N THR A 15 -9.25 8.02 15.04
CA THR A 15 -9.58 6.77 14.36
C THR A 15 -8.38 6.10 13.74
N GLN A 16 -7.18 6.69 13.81
CA GLN A 16 -5.97 6.08 13.30
C GLN A 16 -5.63 4.81 14.10
N VAL A 17 -5.14 3.78 13.39
CA VAL A 17 -4.68 2.55 14.02
C VAL A 17 -3.18 2.56 14.23
N HIS A 18 -2.40 2.78 13.17
CA HIS A 18 -0.94 2.68 13.17
C HIS A 18 -0.35 3.15 11.82
N ASP A 19 0.90 3.63 11.77
CA ASP A 19 1.54 4.04 10.51
C ASP A 19 2.84 3.30 10.19
N PHE A 20 2.75 2.31 9.30
CA PHE A 20 3.90 1.64 8.68
C PHE A 20 4.05 2.13 7.24
N ASP A 21 5.09 2.89 6.95
CA ASP A 21 5.30 3.46 5.62
C ASP A 21 6.79 3.57 5.24
N PRO A 22 7.13 3.55 3.94
CA PRO A 22 8.52 3.64 3.47
C PRO A 22 9.21 4.99 3.71
N GLY A 23 8.51 5.97 4.29
CA GLY A 23 8.95 7.34 4.44
C GLY A 23 8.79 8.17 3.17
N ILE A 24 8.97 9.48 3.33
CA ILE A 24 8.94 10.45 2.22
C ILE A 24 10.34 10.81 1.72
N SER A 25 11.41 10.32 2.36
CA SER A 25 12.79 10.64 1.93
C SER A 25 13.17 9.88 0.66
N PRO A 26 13.83 10.50 -0.35
CA PRO A 26 14.41 11.85 -0.34
C PRO A 26 13.50 12.93 -0.97
N TYR A 27 12.18 12.74 -0.98
CA TYR A 27 11.18 13.65 -1.55
C TYR A 27 10.49 14.47 -0.44
N PRO A 28 11.13 15.51 0.12
CA PRO A 28 10.58 16.28 1.24
C PRO A 28 9.27 17.03 0.90
N GLY A 29 8.96 17.23 -0.38
CA GLY A 29 7.66 17.76 -0.85
C GLY A 29 6.69 16.70 -1.37
N GLY A 30 7.08 15.41 -1.33
CA GLY A 30 6.35 14.31 -1.93
C GLY A 30 5.16 13.86 -1.09
N LEU A 31 3.98 13.81 -1.70
CA LEU A 31 2.73 13.30 -1.12
C LEU A 31 2.61 11.77 -1.19
N PHE A 32 3.67 11.05 -1.58
CA PHE A 32 3.59 9.63 -1.91
C PHE A 32 4.65 8.82 -1.17
N TRP A 33 4.20 7.95 -0.27
CA TRP A 33 4.99 6.91 0.36
C TRP A 33 5.10 5.69 -0.57
N THR A 34 6.02 5.76 -1.53
CA THR A 34 6.26 4.65 -2.46
C THR A 34 7.65 4.07 -2.30
N VAL A 35 7.75 2.75 -2.35
CA VAL A 35 9.01 2.01 -2.43
C VAL A 35 8.97 1.08 -3.64
N PRO A 36 10.05 0.98 -4.43
CA PRO A 36 10.10 0.06 -5.54
C PRO A 36 10.08 -1.40 -5.02
N ILE A 37 9.23 -2.23 -5.62
CA ILE A 37 9.26 -3.68 -5.44
C ILE A 37 10.04 -4.26 -6.63
N PRO A 38 11.26 -4.78 -6.43
CA PRO A 38 12.22 -5.04 -7.51
C PRO A 38 11.80 -6.18 -8.44
N ALA A 39 10.95 -7.10 -7.98
CA ALA A 39 10.42 -8.17 -8.81
C ALA A 39 8.96 -8.46 -8.46
N ILE A 40 8.08 -8.30 -9.43
CA ILE A 40 6.72 -8.85 -9.38
C ILE A 40 6.63 -10.00 -10.38
N GLY A 41 5.79 -10.99 -10.07
CA GLY A 41 5.51 -12.08 -11.00
C GLY A 41 4.78 -11.59 -12.26
N PRO A 42 4.47 -12.50 -13.20
CA PRO A 42 3.72 -12.13 -14.41
C PRO A 42 2.38 -11.48 -14.04
N VAL A 43 2.02 -10.45 -14.80
CA VAL A 43 0.74 -9.74 -14.70
C VAL A 43 -0.08 -10.00 -15.96
N GLU A 44 -1.16 -10.76 -15.80
CA GLU A 44 -2.07 -11.13 -16.88
C GLU A 44 -3.31 -10.22 -16.90
N LEU A 45 -3.19 -9.07 -17.55
CA LEU A 45 -4.31 -8.12 -17.66
C LEU A 45 -5.51 -8.68 -18.44
N GLY A 46 -5.30 -9.69 -19.29
CA GLY A 46 -6.36 -10.37 -20.04
C GLY A 46 -7.33 -11.11 -19.11
N THR A 47 -6.78 -11.89 -18.17
CA THR A 47 -7.53 -12.72 -17.22
C THR A 47 -7.76 -12.02 -15.87
N GLY A 48 -7.08 -10.90 -15.63
CA GLY A 48 -7.15 -10.16 -14.36
C GLY A 48 -6.39 -10.88 -13.25
N ARG A 49 -5.35 -11.64 -13.61
CA ARG A 49 -4.55 -12.46 -12.70
C ARG A 49 -3.16 -11.90 -12.52
N ALA A 50 -2.67 -11.95 -11.30
CA ALA A 50 -1.31 -11.58 -10.93
C ALA A 50 -1.01 -12.10 -9.54
N ARG A 51 0.28 -12.23 -9.22
CA ARG A 51 0.72 -12.41 -7.85
C ARG A 51 1.87 -11.45 -7.54
N MET A 52 1.74 -10.75 -6.43
CA MET A 52 2.78 -9.91 -5.88
C MET A 52 3.18 -10.45 -4.51
N ARG A 53 4.48 -10.68 -4.32
CA ARG A 53 5.04 -11.03 -3.03
C ARG A 53 6.18 -10.08 -2.70
N ALA A 54 6.13 -9.52 -1.50
CA ALA A 54 7.24 -8.80 -0.90
C ALA A 54 7.50 -9.41 0.49
N THR A 55 8.75 -9.65 0.82
CA THR A 55 9.15 -10.25 2.11
C THR A 55 10.11 -9.32 2.79
N ASN A 56 9.86 -9.01 4.07
CA ASN A 56 10.69 -8.12 4.89
C ASN A 56 11.05 -6.82 4.15
N LEU A 57 10.06 -6.22 3.49
CA LEU A 57 10.21 -4.93 2.83
C LEU A 57 10.57 -3.90 3.91
N ALA A 58 11.79 -3.38 3.83
CA ALA A 58 12.27 -2.39 4.77
C ALA A 58 11.43 -1.12 4.69
N MET A 59 11.01 -0.63 5.85
CA MET A 59 10.21 0.58 5.99
C MET A 59 10.42 1.18 7.38
N LYS A 60 9.63 2.19 7.71
CA LYS A 60 9.59 2.80 9.01
C LYS A 60 8.24 2.55 9.67
N ASP A 61 8.28 2.55 10.98
CA ASP A 61 7.10 2.69 11.82
C ASP A 61 7.14 4.09 12.43
N TYR A 62 6.21 4.94 12.01
CA TYR A 62 6.06 6.30 12.53
C TYR A 62 5.05 6.37 13.67
N PHE A 63 4.42 5.24 14.02
CA PHE A 63 3.36 5.10 15.02
C PHE A 63 2.05 5.78 14.60
N ASP A 64 2.11 7.05 14.21
CA ASP A 64 0.99 7.83 13.74
C ASP A 64 1.34 8.77 12.56
N ILE A 65 0.29 9.30 11.91
CA ILE A 65 0.43 10.18 10.74
C ILE A 65 1.02 11.54 11.11
N PRO A 66 0.64 12.19 12.22
CA PRO A 66 1.30 13.41 12.67
C PRO A 66 2.83 13.25 12.77
N ASN A 67 3.33 12.13 13.26
CA ASN A 67 4.75 11.87 13.37
C ASN A 67 5.38 11.54 12.00
N ALA A 68 4.66 10.84 11.12
CA ALA A 68 5.07 10.57 9.74
C ALA A 68 5.20 11.84 8.88
N LEU A 69 4.32 12.83 9.09
CA LEU A 69 4.29 14.07 8.32
C LEU A 69 5.10 15.21 8.96
N PHE A 70 4.95 15.40 10.27
CA PHE A 70 5.40 16.61 10.96
C PHE A 70 6.51 16.38 11.99
N ARG A 71 6.86 15.13 12.30
CA ARG A 71 8.02 14.80 13.15
C ARG A 71 7.89 15.36 14.59
N PHE A 72 6.67 15.40 15.13
CA PHE A 72 6.39 16.03 16.42
C PHE A 72 6.85 15.22 17.64
N GLU A 73 7.05 13.90 17.50
CA GLU A 73 7.33 13.02 18.63
C GLU A 73 8.74 12.41 18.59
N SER A 74 9.21 11.92 19.73
CA SER A 74 10.50 11.24 19.85
C SER A 74 10.35 9.86 20.51
N PRO A 75 10.80 8.77 19.85
CA PRO A 75 11.42 8.76 18.53
C PRO A 75 10.41 9.09 17.42
N VAL A 76 10.89 9.78 16.37
CA VAL A 76 10.08 10.07 15.17
C VAL A 76 9.65 8.78 14.46
N SER A 77 10.53 7.79 14.44
CA SER A 77 10.22 6.47 13.89
C SER A 77 11.21 5.45 14.40
N VAL A 78 10.88 4.19 14.18
CA VAL A 78 11.82 3.06 14.32
C VAL A 78 11.92 2.29 13.02
N GLY A 79 12.94 1.43 12.91
CA GLY A 79 13.01 0.47 11.81
C GLY A 79 11.85 -0.50 11.90
N ALA A 80 11.36 -0.90 10.73
CA ALA A 80 10.30 -1.86 10.59
C ALA A 80 10.45 -2.64 9.30
N SER A 81 9.74 -3.77 9.22
CA SER A 81 9.56 -4.47 7.97
C SER A 81 8.14 -5.01 7.83
N ALA A 82 7.65 -5.04 6.59
CA ALA A 82 6.39 -5.68 6.27
C ALA A 82 6.56 -6.73 5.18
N SER A 83 5.71 -7.74 5.23
CA SER A 83 5.59 -8.77 4.20
C SER A 83 4.18 -8.77 3.64
N PHE A 84 4.06 -8.97 2.34
CA PHE A 84 2.81 -8.96 1.59
C PHE A 84 2.77 -10.16 0.64
N ASP A 85 1.64 -10.86 0.59
CA ASP A 85 1.31 -11.81 -0.49
C ASP A 85 -0.09 -11.45 -1.01
N ILE A 86 -0.12 -10.86 -2.20
CA ILE A 86 -1.35 -10.42 -2.86
C ILE A 86 -1.57 -11.29 -4.09
N HIS A 87 -2.75 -11.86 -4.21
CA HIS A 87 -3.15 -12.70 -5.33
C HIS A 87 -4.42 -12.14 -5.96
N TRP A 88 -4.33 -11.74 -7.22
CA TRP A 88 -5.48 -11.42 -8.07
C TRP A 88 -5.91 -12.68 -8.80
N HIS A 89 -7.18 -13.07 -8.63
CA HIS A 89 -7.67 -14.38 -9.06
C HIS A 89 -8.40 -14.34 -10.42
N GLY A 90 -8.74 -13.15 -10.90
CA GLY A 90 -9.73 -12.97 -11.96
C GLY A 90 -11.13 -13.45 -11.54
N PRO A 91 -12.08 -13.55 -12.49
CA PRO A 91 -11.99 -13.01 -13.84
C PRO A 91 -12.00 -11.48 -13.81
N VAL A 92 -11.72 -10.85 -14.96
CA VAL A 92 -11.90 -9.41 -15.13
C VAL A 92 -13.40 -9.08 -15.03
N SER A 93 -13.75 -8.15 -14.14
CA SER A 93 -15.12 -7.66 -13.98
C SER A 93 -15.39 -6.38 -14.76
N SER A 94 -14.37 -5.54 -14.98
CA SER A 94 -14.48 -4.36 -15.83
C SER A 94 -13.12 -3.89 -16.34
N ARG A 95 -13.13 -3.04 -17.38
CA ARG A 95 -11.93 -2.45 -17.98
C ARG A 95 -12.13 -0.95 -18.13
N GLY A 96 -11.07 -0.19 -17.90
CA GLY A 96 -11.03 1.26 -18.08
C GLY A 96 -9.76 1.69 -18.80
N ARG A 97 -9.86 2.73 -19.63
CA ARG A 97 -8.70 3.35 -20.28
C ARG A 97 -8.18 4.49 -19.40
N VAL A 98 -6.87 4.59 -19.24
CA VAL A 98 -6.25 5.79 -18.65
C VAL A 98 -6.27 6.87 -19.72
N THR A 99 -6.93 7.99 -19.42
CA THR A 99 -7.17 9.10 -20.35
C THR A 99 -6.63 10.44 -19.88
N THR A 100 -6.01 10.48 -18.70
CA THR A 100 -5.38 11.67 -18.12
C THR A 100 -4.28 12.21 -19.05
N THR A 101 -4.29 13.51 -19.32
CA THR A 101 -3.25 14.18 -20.12
C THR A 101 -1.84 13.82 -19.63
N GLY A 102 -0.97 13.43 -20.56
CA GLY A 102 0.40 13.02 -20.26
C GLY A 102 0.55 11.54 -19.92
N SER A 103 -0.52 10.82 -19.58
CA SER A 103 -0.49 9.38 -19.27
C SER A 103 -1.41 8.58 -20.20
N SER A 104 -1.07 7.32 -20.44
CA SER A 104 -1.92 6.40 -21.20
C SER A 104 -1.80 4.99 -20.68
N GLY A 105 -2.79 4.15 -20.90
CA GLY A 105 -2.78 2.80 -20.36
C GLY A 105 -4.16 2.17 -20.23
N GLN A 106 -4.18 1.05 -19.53
CA GLN A 106 -5.40 0.33 -19.21
C GLN A 106 -5.41 -0.12 -17.76
N LEU A 107 -6.60 -0.13 -17.18
CA LEU A 107 -6.91 -0.64 -15.86
C LEU A 107 -7.94 -1.77 -16.00
N VAL A 108 -7.81 -2.81 -15.21
CA VAL A 108 -8.74 -3.94 -15.16
C VAL A 108 -9.13 -4.20 -13.71
N MET A 109 -10.42 -4.33 -13.46
CA MET A 109 -10.93 -4.71 -12.14
C MET A 109 -11.01 -6.23 -12.06
N SER A 110 -10.63 -6.79 -10.91
CA SER A 110 -10.79 -8.20 -10.59
C SER A 110 -11.00 -8.39 -9.09
N GLN A 111 -10.86 -9.63 -8.62
CA GLN A 111 -10.87 -9.96 -7.19
C GLN A 111 -9.46 -10.26 -6.73
N ALA A 112 -9.12 -9.82 -5.51
CA ALA A 112 -7.86 -10.17 -4.88
C ALA A 112 -8.04 -10.62 -3.44
N THR A 113 -7.10 -11.44 -2.98
CA THR A 113 -6.87 -11.71 -1.56
C THR A 113 -5.48 -11.26 -1.17
N MET A 114 -5.31 -10.88 0.08
CA MET A 114 -4.03 -10.43 0.63
C MET A 114 -3.81 -11.05 2.00
N THR A 115 -2.61 -11.57 2.23
CA THR A 115 -2.07 -11.73 3.58
C THR A 115 -0.93 -10.77 3.77
N TRP A 116 -0.77 -10.29 5.01
CA TRP A 116 0.30 -9.38 5.35
C TRP A 116 0.71 -9.49 6.80
N SER A 117 1.93 -9.08 7.07
CA SER A 117 2.44 -8.91 8.43
C SER A 117 3.38 -7.73 8.47
N ALA A 118 3.55 -7.14 9.65
CA ALA A 118 4.53 -6.10 9.90
C ALA A 118 5.09 -6.28 11.32
N HIS A 119 6.33 -5.87 11.52
CA HIS A 119 6.93 -5.74 12.86
C HIS A 119 7.91 -4.58 12.88
N ASN A 120 8.13 -4.04 14.07
CA ASN A 120 9.08 -2.96 14.30
C ASN A 120 10.21 -3.38 15.26
N ASP A 121 11.26 -2.56 15.32
CA ASP A 121 12.44 -2.80 16.17
C ASP A 121 12.14 -2.77 17.68
N PHE A 122 10.97 -2.26 18.08
CA PHE A 122 10.50 -2.26 19.46
C PHE A 122 9.69 -3.52 19.83
N GLY A 123 9.52 -4.46 18.90
CA GLY A 123 8.84 -5.74 19.14
C GLY A 123 7.32 -5.71 18.96
N PHE A 124 6.75 -4.59 18.51
CA PHE A 124 5.34 -4.53 18.12
C PHE A 124 5.14 -5.21 16.75
N SER A 125 3.99 -5.87 16.56
CA SER A 125 3.72 -6.58 15.31
C SER A 125 2.23 -6.69 14.96
N PHE A 126 1.96 -6.80 13.67
CA PHE A 126 0.68 -7.17 13.10
C PHE A 126 0.81 -8.44 12.27
N VAL A 127 -0.22 -9.27 12.31
CA VAL A 127 -0.42 -10.39 11.40
C VAL A 127 -1.87 -10.36 10.92
N SER A 128 -2.05 -10.38 9.60
CA SER A 128 -3.39 -10.41 9.00
C SER A 128 -4.14 -11.67 9.39
N ASN A 129 -5.41 -11.54 9.73
CA ASN A 129 -6.33 -12.67 9.83
C ASN A 129 -7.18 -12.74 8.55
N PRO A 130 -7.00 -13.75 7.69
CA PRO A 130 -7.80 -13.89 6.48
C PRO A 130 -9.29 -14.11 6.76
N SER A 131 -9.63 -14.66 7.92
CA SER A 131 -11.02 -14.94 8.29
C SER A 131 -11.80 -13.64 8.47
N GLY A 132 -12.95 -13.53 7.80
CA GLY A 132 -13.83 -12.36 7.88
C GLY A 132 -13.33 -11.12 7.10
N THR A 133 -12.11 -11.15 6.55
CA THR A 133 -11.58 -10.05 5.74
C THR A 133 -12.17 -10.10 4.32
N LYS A 134 -12.61 -8.95 3.80
CA LYS A 134 -13.14 -8.82 2.43
C LYS A 134 -12.37 -7.77 1.65
N SER A 135 -12.07 -8.07 0.39
CA SER A 135 -11.57 -7.08 -0.56
C SER A 135 -12.73 -6.23 -1.07
N VAL A 136 -12.66 -4.91 -0.91
CA VAL A 136 -13.68 -3.98 -1.43
C VAL A 136 -13.55 -3.82 -2.94
N PHE A 137 -12.33 -3.74 -3.45
CA PHE A 137 -12.01 -3.74 -4.87
C PHE A 137 -10.58 -4.24 -5.09
N ALA A 138 -10.27 -4.68 -6.30
CA ALA A 138 -8.90 -4.94 -6.73
C ALA A 138 -8.72 -4.51 -8.19
N GLN A 139 -7.57 -3.92 -8.48
CA GLN A 139 -7.27 -3.38 -9.80
C GLN A 139 -5.86 -3.79 -10.22
N LEU A 140 -5.69 -4.11 -11.50
CA LEU A 140 -4.40 -4.25 -12.16
C LEU A 140 -4.32 -3.23 -13.29
N GLY A 141 -3.12 -2.73 -13.57
CA GLY A 141 -2.94 -1.70 -14.58
C GLY A 141 -1.62 -1.78 -15.30
N HIS A 142 -1.61 -1.34 -16.54
CA HIS A 142 -0.40 -0.97 -17.26
C HIS A 142 -0.56 0.48 -17.69
N VAL A 143 0.28 1.34 -17.13
CA VAL A 143 0.28 2.79 -17.37
C VAL A 143 1.65 3.19 -17.88
N LYS A 144 1.65 4.05 -18.91
CA LYS A 144 2.84 4.67 -19.51
C LYS A 144 2.78 6.18 -19.28
N ASN A 145 3.95 6.78 -19.13
CA ASN A 145 4.16 8.22 -18.97
C ASN A 145 3.50 8.81 -17.70
N GLY A 146 3.61 8.12 -16.57
CA GLY A 146 3.43 8.78 -15.28
C GLY A 146 4.69 9.57 -14.96
N VAL A 147 4.71 10.87 -15.25
CA VAL A 147 5.76 11.74 -14.71
C VAL A 147 5.43 11.92 -13.24
N PHE A 148 6.23 11.33 -12.35
CA PHE A 148 6.24 11.72 -10.94
C PHE A 148 6.94 13.08 -10.87
N VAL A 149 6.14 14.15 -10.75
CA VAL A 149 6.66 15.49 -10.43
C VAL A 149 6.94 15.61 -8.94
#